data_AF-A0A948RXW6-F1
#
_entry.id   AF-A0A948RXW6-F1
#
_cell.length_a   1.000
_cell.length_b   1.000
_cell.length_c   1.000
_cell.angle_alpha   90.00
_cell.angle_beta   90.00
_cell.angle_gamma   90.00
#
_symmetry.space_group_name_H-M   'P 1'
#
loop_
_entity.id
_entity.type
_entity.pdbx_description
1 polymer ?
#
loop_
_entity_poly.entity_id
_entity_poly.type
_entity_poly.pdbx_seq_one_letter_code
_entity_poly.pdbx_strand_id
1 'polypeptide(L)'
;MPEWRNKSLIDFESSFLHDLACFLDSKLDQLDSESNKAEDPDAEGVYDRAEYIVGLGFAACQQYMTTKISYSRLNKKEALDCGPFRNSDIPIAAIVNNVANLWKHSAEWSKGEEERRARKLLLYLGVDHEYPDDMDICSHIATTVLHHLLSPLPNRFQMLIPSLMEWRNQILNSIKEP
;
A
#
# COMPACT_ATOMS: atom_id res chain seq x y z
N MET A 1 -17.02 22.48 10.95
CA MET A 1 -17.85 21.33 11.39
C MET A 1 -17.61 21.09 12.87
N PRO A 2 -18.58 20.55 13.62
CA PRO A 2 -18.40 20.28 15.06
C PRO A 2 -17.30 19.25 15.32
N GLU A 3 -16.44 19.49 16.32
CA GLU A 3 -15.29 18.63 16.67
C GLU A 3 -15.66 17.17 16.99
N TRP A 4 -16.84 16.94 17.58
CA TRP A 4 -17.32 15.60 17.91
C TRP A 4 -17.63 14.74 16.67
N ARG A 5 -18.03 15.36 15.54
CA ARG A 5 -18.25 14.64 14.28
C ARG A 5 -16.95 14.19 13.65
N ASN A 6 -15.87 14.97 13.82
CA ASN A 6 -14.55 14.60 13.32
C ASN A 6 -13.99 13.38 14.06
N LYS A 7 -14.14 13.33 15.39
CA LYS A 7 -13.63 12.21 16.19
C LYS A 7 -14.34 10.88 15.84
N SER A 8 -15.67 10.88 15.80
CA SER A 8 -16.44 9.66 15.47
C SER A 8 -16.19 9.14 14.05
N LEU A 9 -16.00 10.04 13.08
CA LEU A 9 -15.74 9.68 11.69
C LEU A 9 -14.30 9.17 11.50
N ILE A 10 -13.34 9.78 12.21
CA ILE A 10 -11.95 9.32 12.20
C ILE A 10 -11.85 7.88 12.73
N ASP A 11 -12.56 7.60 13.82
CA ASP A 11 -12.60 6.29 14.47
C ASP A 11 -13.29 5.24 13.57
N PHE A 12 -14.36 5.64 12.85
CA PHE A 12 -15.03 4.78 11.88
C PHE A 12 -14.08 4.33 10.75
N GLU A 13 -13.39 5.27 10.10
CA GLU A 13 -12.53 4.96 8.96
C GLU A 13 -11.34 4.07 9.34
N SER A 14 -10.79 4.28 10.54
CA SER A 14 -9.73 3.42 11.07
C SER A 14 -10.23 2.01 11.38
N SER A 15 -11.42 1.88 11.97
CA SER A 15 -12.04 0.58 12.24
C SER A 15 -12.37 -0.15 10.93
N PHE A 16 -12.94 0.57 9.96
CA PHE A 16 -13.27 0.02 8.65
C PHE A 16 -12.03 -0.45 7.89
N LEU A 17 -10.94 0.34 7.88
CA LEU A 17 -9.68 -0.08 7.25
C LEU A 17 -9.13 -1.36 7.91
N HIS A 18 -9.23 -1.48 9.23
CA HIS A 18 -8.81 -2.67 9.95
C HIS A 18 -9.66 -3.90 9.55
N ASP A 19 -10.99 -3.78 9.54
CA ASP A 19 -11.88 -4.88 9.15
C ASP A 19 -11.64 -5.31 7.69
N LEU A 20 -11.42 -4.34 6.81
CA LEU A 20 -11.07 -4.60 5.41
C LEU A 20 -9.70 -5.29 5.29
N ALA A 21 -8.70 -4.88 6.07
CA ALA A 21 -7.40 -5.55 6.10
C ALA A 21 -7.54 -7.01 6.57
N CYS A 22 -8.32 -7.28 7.61
CA CYS A 22 -8.61 -8.66 8.04
C CYS A 22 -9.24 -9.49 6.91
N PHE A 23 -10.20 -8.91 6.19
CA PHE A 23 -10.85 -9.59 5.07
C PHE A 23 -9.86 -9.90 3.94
N LEU A 24 -9.06 -8.92 3.52
CA LEU A 24 -8.05 -9.08 2.47
C LEU A 24 -7.00 -10.11 2.87
N ASP A 25 -6.52 -10.05 4.10
CA ASP A 25 -5.54 -11.00 4.64
C ASP A 25 -6.09 -12.43 4.63
N SER A 26 -7.37 -12.63 4.99
CA SER A 26 -8.02 -13.95 4.90
C SER A 26 -8.10 -14.50 3.46
N LYS A 27 -8.17 -13.60 2.46
CA LYS A 27 -8.17 -13.98 1.04
C LYS A 27 -6.76 -14.33 0.57
N LEU A 28 -5.74 -13.61 1.05
CA LEU A 28 -4.34 -13.95 0.81
C LEU A 28 -3.98 -15.30 1.45
N ASP A 29 -4.45 -15.58 2.66
CA ASP A 29 -4.23 -16.89 3.32
C ASP A 29 -4.85 -18.06 2.52
N GLN A 30 -6.03 -17.83 1.92
CA GLN A 30 -6.67 -18.80 1.01
C GLN A 30 -5.81 -19.03 -0.24
N LEU A 31 -5.32 -17.96 -0.86
CA LEU A 31 -4.46 -18.04 -2.05
C LEU A 31 -3.11 -18.70 -1.77
N ASP A 32 -2.50 -18.42 -0.61
CA ASP A 32 -1.28 -19.11 -0.19
C ASP A 32 -1.54 -20.62 -0.01
N SER A 33 -2.70 -20.98 0.54
CA SER A 33 -3.10 -22.39 0.68
C SER A 33 -3.40 -23.07 -0.66
N GLU A 34 -3.94 -22.33 -1.63
CA GLU A 34 -4.16 -22.78 -3.01
C GLU A 34 -2.83 -22.98 -3.74
N SER A 35 -1.93 -21.99 -3.66
CA SER A 35 -0.59 -22.04 -4.27
C SER A 35 0.22 -23.25 -3.78
N ASN A 36 0.18 -23.55 -2.48
CA ASN A 36 0.87 -24.72 -1.91
C ASN A 36 0.34 -26.08 -2.41
N LYS A 37 -0.83 -26.12 -3.05
CA LYS A 37 -1.48 -27.35 -3.55
C LYS A 37 -1.51 -27.44 -5.07
N ALA A 38 -1.36 -26.32 -5.76
CA ALA A 38 -1.36 -26.25 -7.21
C ALA A 38 -0.08 -26.87 -7.79
N GLU A 39 -0.20 -27.48 -8.96
CA GLU A 39 0.96 -28.02 -9.69
C GLU A 39 1.74 -26.88 -10.35
N ASP A 40 1.00 -25.91 -10.89
CA ASP A 40 1.51 -24.68 -11.47
C ASP A 40 0.63 -23.49 -11.04
N PRO A 41 0.93 -22.87 -9.88
CA PRO A 41 0.12 -21.77 -9.34
C PRO A 41 0.03 -20.56 -10.28
N ASP A 42 1.03 -20.37 -11.15
CA ASP A 42 1.08 -19.25 -12.10
C ASP A 42 0.11 -19.51 -13.25
N ALA A 43 0.21 -20.67 -13.90
CA ALA A 43 -0.70 -21.06 -14.98
C ALA A 43 -2.16 -21.20 -14.51
N GLU A 44 -2.37 -21.54 -13.23
CA GLU A 44 -3.69 -21.58 -12.60
C GLU A 44 -4.23 -20.20 -12.17
N GLY A 45 -3.44 -19.12 -12.36
CA GLY A 45 -3.84 -17.73 -12.07
C GLY A 45 -3.90 -17.37 -10.59
N VAL A 46 -3.25 -18.16 -9.72
CA VAL A 46 -3.22 -17.90 -8.26
C VAL A 46 -2.46 -16.61 -7.97
N TYR A 47 -1.34 -16.38 -8.67
CA TYR A 47 -0.52 -15.18 -8.49
C TYR A 47 -1.19 -13.91 -9.01
N ASP A 48 -1.88 -13.97 -10.15
CA ASP A 48 -2.68 -12.85 -10.66
C ASP A 48 -3.79 -12.44 -9.67
N ARG A 49 -4.47 -13.44 -9.09
CA ARG A 49 -5.48 -13.20 -8.06
C ARG A 49 -4.86 -12.58 -6.81
N ALA A 50 -3.68 -13.03 -6.39
CA ALA A 50 -2.97 -12.44 -5.26
C ALA A 50 -2.58 -10.98 -5.54
N GLU A 51 -2.04 -10.69 -6.73
CA GLU A 51 -1.72 -9.33 -7.16
C GLU A 51 -2.95 -8.42 -7.10
N TYR A 52 -4.09 -8.89 -7.59
CA TYR A 52 -5.32 -8.11 -7.57
C TYR A 52 -5.80 -7.80 -6.14
N ILE A 53 -5.74 -8.79 -5.24
CA ILE A 53 -6.09 -8.60 -3.82
C ILE A 53 -5.12 -7.61 -3.14
N VAL A 54 -3.82 -7.71 -3.40
CA VAL A 54 -2.82 -6.79 -2.85
C VAL A 54 -3.01 -5.36 -3.39
N GLY A 55 -3.26 -5.22 -4.69
CA GLY A 55 -3.58 -3.93 -5.31
C GLY A 55 -4.80 -3.25 -4.67
N LEU A 56 -5.87 -4.01 -4.43
CA LEU A 56 -7.05 -3.53 -3.70
C LEU A 56 -6.72 -3.05 -2.29
N GLY A 57 -5.86 -3.77 -1.56
CA GLY A 57 -5.44 -3.37 -0.22
C GLY A 57 -4.65 -2.06 -0.20
N PHE A 58 -3.74 -1.86 -1.14
CA PHE A 58 -3.04 -0.58 -1.28
C PHE A 58 -3.98 0.56 -1.68
N ALA A 59 -4.93 0.31 -2.58
CA ALA A 59 -5.94 1.31 -2.94
C ALA A 59 -6.81 1.71 -1.73
N ALA A 60 -7.20 0.75 -0.89
CA ALA A 60 -7.92 1.01 0.35
C ALA A 60 -7.10 1.84 1.35
N CYS A 61 -5.82 1.50 1.52
CA CYS A 61 -4.90 2.28 2.36
C CYS A 61 -4.75 3.71 1.83
N GLN A 62 -4.59 3.89 0.51
CA GLN A 62 -4.51 5.20 -0.11
C GLN A 62 -5.80 6.01 0.06
N GLN A 63 -6.97 5.38 -0.03
CA GLN A 63 -8.25 6.04 0.22
C GLN A 63 -8.34 6.55 1.65
N TYR A 64 -8.01 5.69 2.63
CA TYR A 64 -7.91 6.08 4.03
C TYR A 64 -6.97 7.27 4.22
N MET A 65 -5.77 7.21 3.64
CA MET A 65 -4.80 8.30 3.72
C MET A 65 -5.33 9.59 3.12
N THR A 66 -5.94 9.53 1.93
CA THR A 66 -6.52 10.70 1.26
C THR A 66 -7.55 11.39 2.15
N THR A 67 -8.39 10.61 2.82
CA THR A 67 -9.36 11.15 3.76
C THR A 67 -8.69 11.80 4.98
N LYS A 68 -7.65 11.18 5.57
CA LYS A 68 -6.93 11.79 6.71
C LYS A 68 -6.21 13.07 6.34
N ILE A 69 -5.63 13.15 5.14
CA ILE A 69 -5.01 14.38 4.62
C ILE A 69 -6.04 15.50 4.57
N SER A 70 -7.29 15.21 4.17
CA SER A 70 -8.37 16.21 4.09
C SER A 70 -8.75 16.83 5.44
N TYR A 71 -8.43 16.15 6.56
CA TYR A 71 -8.61 16.66 7.91
C TYR A 71 -7.37 17.37 8.48
N SER A 72 -6.24 17.30 7.78
CA SER A 72 -4.99 17.97 8.17
C SER A 72 -4.89 19.36 7.55
N ARG A 73 -3.91 20.16 7.99
CA ARG A 73 -3.55 21.43 7.33
C ARG A 73 -2.49 21.24 6.25
N LEU A 74 -1.98 20.02 6.08
CA LEU A 74 -0.94 19.70 5.12
C LEU A 74 -1.53 19.48 3.73
N ASN A 75 -0.80 19.90 2.71
CA ASN A 75 -1.10 19.45 1.36
C ASN A 75 -0.69 17.97 1.18
N LYS A 76 -1.14 17.35 0.08
CA LYS A 76 -0.88 15.93 -0.19
C LYS A 76 0.61 15.59 -0.17
N LYS A 77 1.48 16.43 -0.74
CA LYS A 77 2.92 16.17 -0.78
C LYS A 77 3.51 16.19 0.63
N GLU A 78 3.25 17.25 1.38
CA GLU A 78 3.72 17.39 2.78
C GLU A 78 3.30 16.21 3.65
N ALA A 79 2.05 15.76 3.51
CA ALA A 79 1.56 14.62 4.28
C ALA A 79 2.20 13.29 3.84
N LEU A 80 2.47 13.10 2.55
CA LEU A 80 3.16 11.90 2.07
C LEU A 80 4.64 11.86 2.46
N ASP A 81 5.25 13.01 2.75
CA ASP A 81 6.64 13.15 3.20
C ASP A 81 6.78 12.90 4.73
N CYS A 82 5.68 12.68 5.46
CA CYS A 82 5.67 12.39 6.89
C CYS A 82 5.92 10.91 7.20
N GLY A 83 6.53 10.62 8.36
CA GLY A 83 6.81 9.27 8.82
C GLY A 83 5.55 8.46 9.24
N PRO A 84 5.72 7.18 9.64
CA PRO A 84 6.99 6.49 9.84
C PRO A 84 7.71 6.15 8.53
N PHE A 85 9.02 5.91 8.66
CA PHE A 85 9.94 5.67 7.54
C PHE A 85 10.38 4.20 7.52
N ARG A 86 10.54 3.65 6.32
CA ARG A 86 11.25 2.39 6.10
C ARG A 86 12.74 2.68 5.92
N ASN A 87 13.59 1.96 6.64
CA ASN A 87 15.06 2.09 6.58
C ASN A 87 15.56 3.55 6.56
N SER A 88 14.93 4.39 7.40
CA SER A 88 15.25 5.80 7.66
C SER A 88 14.99 6.84 6.56
N ASP A 89 14.84 6.46 5.29
CA ASP A 89 14.84 7.46 4.21
C ASP A 89 13.51 7.62 3.46
N ILE A 90 12.62 6.62 3.52
CA ILE A 90 11.42 6.63 2.67
C ILE A 90 10.14 6.52 3.51
N PRO A 91 9.25 7.53 3.43
CA PRO A 91 7.94 7.49 4.07
C PRO A 91 7.12 6.29 3.60
N ILE A 92 6.56 5.54 4.55
CA ILE A 92 5.64 4.44 4.24
C ILE A 92 4.42 4.96 3.46
N ALA A 93 3.92 6.14 3.83
CA ALA A 93 2.83 6.82 3.13
C ALA A 93 3.14 7.04 1.63
N ALA A 94 4.35 7.49 1.30
CA ALA A 94 4.77 7.68 -0.09
C ALA A 94 4.78 6.36 -0.86
N ILE A 95 5.28 5.28 -0.26
CA ILE A 95 5.31 3.94 -0.86
C ILE A 95 3.88 3.47 -1.18
N VAL A 96 2.99 3.49 -0.17
CA VAL A 96 1.59 3.09 -0.30
C VAL A 96 0.87 3.88 -1.40
N ASN A 97 1.06 5.20 -1.45
CA ASN A 97 0.45 6.03 -2.48
C ASN A 97 0.99 5.70 -3.88
N ASN A 98 2.30 5.45 -4.01
CA ASN A 98 2.92 5.16 -5.31
C ASN A 98 2.49 3.80 -5.86
N VAL A 99 2.49 2.75 -5.05
CA VAL A 99 2.05 1.42 -5.49
C VAL A 99 0.55 1.39 -5.83
N ALA A 100 -0.29 2.06 -5.03
CA ALA A 100 -1.71 2.17 -5.32
C ALA A 100 -1.98 2.88 -6.66
N ASN A 101 -1.22 3.94 -6.96
CA ASN A 101 -1.34 4.64 -8.24
C ASN A 101 -0.85 3.77 -9.40
N LEU A 102 0.27 3.08 -9.23
CA LEU A 102 0.82 2.20 -10.26
C LEU A 102 -0.17 1.10 -10.62
N TRP A 103 -0.73 0.41 -9.62
CA TRP A 103 -1.69 -0.67 -9.84
C TRP A 103 -3.00 -0.19 -10.50
N LYS A 104 -3.52 0.99 -10.12
CA LYS A 104 -4.78 1.51 -10.69
C LYS A 104 -4.65 2.07 -12.10
N HIS A 105 -3.53 2.72 -12.40
CA HIS A 105 -3.38 3.53 -13.60
C HIS A 105 -2.38 2.94 -14.60
N SER A 106 -1.80 1.78 -14.32
CA SER A 106 -0.91 1.05 -15.24
C SER A 106 -1.50 0.97 -16.65
N ALA A 107 -2.75 0.53 -16.75
CA ALA A 107 -3.47 0.39 -18.01
C ALA A 107 -3.73 1.72 -18.75
N GLU A 108 -3.58 2.86 -18.09
CA GLU A 108 -3.71 4.19 -18.70
C GLU A 108 -2.38 4.70 -19.27
N TRP A 109 -1.26 4.05 -18.94
CA TRP A 109 0.07 4.49 -19.32
C TRP A 109 0.62 3.68 -20.50
N SER A 110 1.56 4.28 -21.22
CA SER A 110 2.37 3.50 -22.16
C SER A 110 3.22 2.48 -21.38
N LYS A 111 3.45 1.30 -21.96
CA LYS A 111 4.29 0.24 -21.36
C LYS A 111 5.62 0.77 -20.81
N GLY A 112 6.33 1.62 -21.56
CA GLY A 112 7.59 2.21 -21.10
C GLY A 112 7.46 3.21 -19.95
N GLU A 113 6.31 3.89 -19.81
CA GLU A 113 6.07 4.77 -18.67
C GLU A 113 5.77 3.97 -17.39
N GLU A 114 4.95 2.93 -17.51
CA GLU A 114 4.60 2.01 -16.44
C GLU A 114 5.85 1.32 -15.87
N GLU A 115 6.66 0.69 -16.74
CA GLU A 115 7.91 0.03 -16.37
C GLU A 115 8.86 0.98 -15.64
N ARG A 116 9.05 2.20 -16.17
CA ARG A 116 9.90 3.21 -15.54
C ARG A 116 9.42 3.58 -14.14
N ARG A 117 8.10 3.67 -13.92
CA ARG A 117 7.52 3.99 -12.60
C ARG A 117 7.67 2.81 -11.64
N ALA A 118 7.44 1.59 -12.09
CA ALA A 118 7.64 0.36 -11.32
C ALA A 118 9.09 0.22 -10.86
N ARG A 119 10.06 0.33 -11.79
CA ARG A 119 11.49 0.25 -11.48
C ARG A 119 11.94 1.31 -10.49
N LYS A 120 11.44 2.55 -10.63
CA LYS A 120 11.74 3.62 -9.69
C LYS A 120 11.24 3.31 -8.26
N LEU A 121 10.05 2.71 -8.14
CA LEU A 121 9.50 2.30 -6.85
C LEU A 121 10.30 1.15 -6.21
N LEU A 122 10.73 0.17 -7.01
CA LEU A 122 11.57 -0.93 -6.53
C LEU A 122 12.95 -0.46 -6.08
N LEU A 123 13.57 0.45 -6.85
CA LEU A 123 14.82 1.10 -6.46
C LEU A 123 14.69 1.82 -5.11
N TYR A 124 13.58 2.52 -4.89
CA TYR A 124 13.29 3.14 -3.60
C TYR A 124 13.21 2.10 -2.47
N LEU A 125 12.68 0.91 -2.72
CA LEU A 125 12.62 -0.16 -1.72
C LEU A 125 13.97 -0.87 -1.48
N GLY A 126 15.04 -0.46 -2.15
CA GLY A 126 16.34 -1.12 -2.10
C GLY A 126 16.33 -2.49 -2.79
N VAL A 127 15.41 -2.69 -3.74
CA VAL A 127 15.34 -3.91 -4.53
C VAL A 127 16.28 -3.74 -5.73
N ASP A 128 17.55 -4.04 -5.51
CA ASP A 128 18.57 -4.16 -6.55
C ASP A 128 18.40 -5.52 -7.25
N HIS A 129 17.35 -5.65 -8.04
CA HIS A 129 17.23 -6.79 -8.95
C HIS A 129 17.28 -6.29 -10.39
N GLU A 130 18.28 -6.79 -11.11
CA GLU A 130 18.27 -6.93 -12.56
C GLU A 130 17.13 -7.90 -12.90
N TYR A 131 15.90 -7.40 -12.84
CA TYR A 131 14.77 -8.08 -13.45
C TYR A 131 15.14 -8.31 -14.91
N PRO A 132 15.10 -9.57 -15.39
CA PRO A 132 15.33 -9.88 -16.80
C PRO A 132 14.51 -8.94 -17.69
N ASP A 133 15.09 -8.48 -18.80
CA ASP A 133 14.43 -7.52 -19.71
C ASP A 133 13.08 -8.04 -20.26
N ASP A 134 12.85 -9.35 -20.19
CA ASP A 134 11.63 -10.05 -20.60
C ASP A 134 10.62 -10.28 -19.46
N MET A 135 10.99 -10.02 -18.20
CA MET A 135 10.06 -10.17 -17.07
C MET A 135 9.13 -8.96 -16.98
N ASP A 136 7.82 -9.22 -16.97
CA ASP A 136 6.82 -8.19 -16.74
C ASP A 136 6.75 -7.82 -15.26
N ILE A 137 7.63 -6.91 -14.85
CA ILE A 137 7.71 -6.37 -13.48
C ILE A 137 6.37 -5.79 -13.03
N CYS A 138 5.59 -5.26 -13.96
CA CYS A 138 4.38 -4.53 -13.63
C CYS A 138 3.23 -5.45 -13.21
N SER A 139 3.24 -6.70 -13.70
CA SER A 139 2.23 -7.71 -13.38
C SER A 139 2.27 -8.22 -11.93
N HIS A 140 3.35 -7.99 -11.18
CA HIS A 140 3.49 -8.44 -9.78
C HIS A 140 4.02 -7.36 -8.84
N ILE A 141 3.84 -6.09 -9.21
CA ILE A 141 4.50 -5.00 -8.50
C ILE A 141 3.90 -4.77 -7.11
N ALA A 142 2.59 -4.93 -6.94
CA ALA A 142 1.94 -4.69 -5.66
C ALA A 142 2.33 -5.77 -4.64
N THR A 143 2.28 -7.05 -5.03
CA THR A 143 2.75 -8.17 -4.19
C THR A 143 4.22 -8.04 -3.83
N THR A 144 5.07 -7.68 -4.79
CA THR A 144 6.50 -7.41 -4.56
C THR A 144 6.70 -6.28 -3.54
N VAL A 145 6.01 -5.15 -3.74
CA VAL A 145 6.09 -4.00 -2.83
C VAL A 145 5.61 -4.37 -1.43
N LEU A 146 4.50 -5.11 -1.29
CA LEU A 146 4.00 -5.53 0.02
C LEU A 146 5.02 -6.41 0.74
N HIS A 147 5.61 -7.38 0.03
CA HIS A 147 6.63 -8.26 0.59
C HIS A 147 7.83 -7.47 1.10
N HIS A 148 8.40 -6.62 0.25
CA HIS A 148 9.53 -5.80 0.66
C HIS A 148 9.14 -4.87 1.79
N LEU A 149 8.02 -4.14 1.70
CA LEU A 149 7.57 -3.17 2.70
C LEU A 149 7.41 -3.76 4.11
N LEU A 150 7.03 -5.03 4.23
CA LEU A 150 6.74 -5.67 5.51
C LEU A 150 7.84 -6.61 6.01
N SER A 151 8.71 -7.10 5.13
CA SER A 151 9.79 -8.04 5.53
C SER A 151 10.61 -7.49 6.71
N PRO A 152 10.85 -8.30 7.76
CA PRO A 152 10.61 -9.76 7.86
C PRO A 152 9.23 -10.17 8.43
N LEU A 153 8.28 -9.24 8.58
CA LEU A 153 6.92 -9.54 9.04
C LEU A 153 6.11 -10.28 7.97
N PRO A 154 5.01 -10.95 8.34
CA PRO A 154 4.08 -11.51 7.37
C PRO A 154 3.58 -10.47 6.37
N ASN A 155 3.49 -10.85 5.09
CA ASN A 155 3.04 -9.98 3.98
C ASN A 155 1.50 -9.81 4.04
N ARG A 156 1.02 -9.11 5.08
CA ARG A 156 -0.40 -8.95 5.41
C ARG A 156 -0.69 -7.50 5.76
N PHE A 157 -1.82 -6.96 5.30
CA PHE A 157 -2.19 -5.57 5.49
C PHE A 157 -2.37 -5.20 6.96
N GLN A 158 -2.77 -6.15 7.80
CA GLN A 158 -2.78 -5.98 9.25
C GLN A 158 -1.43 -5.50 9.80
N MET A 159 -0.30 -5.92 9.20
CA MET A 159 1.03 -5.48 9.62
C MET A 159 1.34 -4.04 9.20
N LEU A 160 0.63 -3.49 8.23
CA LEU A 160 0.78 -2.11 7.77
C LEU A 160 -0.07 -1.11 8.58
N ILE A 161 -1.15 -1.58 9.20
CA ILE A 161 -2.09 -0.72 9.95
C ILE A 161 -1.39 0.12 11.04
N PRO A 162 -0.53 -0.43 11.92
CA PRO A 162 0.13 0.37 12.95
C PRO A 162 0.90 1.56 12.37
N SER A 163 1.64 1.35 11.27
CA SER A 163 2.39 2.42 10.60
C SER A 163 1.47 3.50 10.01
N LEU A 164 0.33 3.11 9.43
CA LEU A 164 -0.67 4.07 8.94
C LEU A 164 -1.35 4.85 10.07
N MET A 165 -1.54 4.24 11.24
CA MET A 165 -2.07 4.92 12.42
C MET A 165 -1.06 5.90 13.01
N GLU A 166 0.22 5.52 13.05
CA GLU A 166 1.29 6.42 13.45
C GLU A 166 1.39 7.62 12.50
N TRP A 167 1.44 7.38 11.18
CA TRP A 167 1.43 8.42 10.16
C TRP A 167 0.25 9.37 10.32
N ARG A 168 -0.97 8.83 10.50
CA ARG A 168 -2.17 9.63 10.77
C ARG A 168 -1.96 10.55 11.96
N ASN A 169 -1.48 10.00 13.08
CA ASN A 169 -1.30 10.78 14.30
C ASN A 169 -0.29 11.91 14.08
N GLN A 170 0.80 11.66 13.34
CA GLN A 170 1.77 12.70 13.00
C GLN A 170 1.15 13.84 12.19
N ILE A 171 0.41 13.53 11.12
CA ILE A 171 -0.18 14.57 10.26
C ILE A 171 -1.34 15.31 10.94
N LEU A 172 -2.08 14.66 11.86
CA LEU A 172 -3.14 15.33 12.62
C LEU A 172 -2.58 16.19 13.77
N ASN A 173 -1.44 15.82 14.36
CA ASN A 173 -0.76 16.65 15.36
C ASN A 173 -0.09 17.90 14.76
N SER A 174 0.01 18.01 13.43
CA SER A 174 0.36 19.27 12.75
C SER A 174 -0.70 20.38 12.96
N ILE A 175 -1.86 20.01 13.49
CA ILE A 175 -2.86 20.90 14.08
C ILE A 175 -2.38 21.31 15.48
N LYS A 176 -1.31 22.10 15.60
CA LYS A 176 -1.10 22.85 16.86
C LYS A 176 -2.09 24.02 16.92
N GLU A 177 -2.75 24.12 18.08
CA GLU A 177 -3.77 25.11 18.45
C GLU A 177 -3.31 26.57 18.22
N PRO A 178 -4.26 27.49 18.01
CA PRO A 178 -4.00 28.92 17.74
C PRO A 178 -3.12 29.62 18.79
#